data_AF-A0A9X6AB82-F1
#
_entry.id   AF-A0A9X6AB82-F1
#
_cell.length_a   1.000
_cell.length_b   1.000
_cell.length_c   1.000
_cell.angle_alpha   90.00
_cell.angle_beta   90.00
_cell.angle_gamma   90.00
#
_symmetry.space_group_name_H-M   'P 1'
#
loop_
_entity.id
_entity.type
_entity.pdbx_description
1 polymer ?
#
loop_
_entity_poly.entity_id
_entity_poly.type
_entity_poly.pdbx_seq_one_letter_code
_entity_poly.pdbx_strand_id
1 'polypeptide(L)'
;MLTILGFTMIATFLVLIMLKKMSPIAALVLIPALFCVFVGKGAKLGDYVIDGVTSLAPTAAMLMFAIVYFGVMIDVGLFDPIVRGILKFCKADPLRIVVGTAVLAAIVSLDGDGSTTFMITVSAMYPLYK
;
A
#
# COMPACT_ATOMS: atom_id res chain seq x y z
N MET A 1 19.20 24.80 -1.03
CA MET A 1 19.91 23.97 -0.02
C MET A 1 19.01 22.88 0.55
N LEU A 2 17.82 23.20 1.09
CA LEU A 2 16.86 22.21 1.61
C LEU A 2 16.38 21.18 0.57
N THR A 3 16.16 21.60 -0.67
CA THR A 3 15.74 20.70 -1.76
C THR A 3 16.77 19.61 -2.06
N ILE A 4 18.06 19.98 -2.07
CA ILE A 4 19.17 19.03 -2.30
C ILE A 4 19.20 18.02 -1.15
N LEU A 5 19.08 18.48 0.09
CA LEU A 5 19.01 17.61 1.27
C LEU A 5 17.80 16.66 1.22
N GLY A 6 16.63 17.14 0.75
CA GLY A 6 15.45 16.31 0.55
C GLY A 6 15.68 15.18 -0.45
N PHE A 7 16.27 15.48 -1.62
CA PHE A 7 16.61 14.45 -2.60
C PHE A 7 17.68 13.48 -2.08
N THR A 8 18.71 13.98 -1.38
CA THR A 8 19.73 13.12 -0.77
C THR A 8 19.16 12.22 0.31
N MET A 9 18.19 12.71 1.11
CA MET A 9 17.48 11.91 2.11
C MET A 9 16.70 10.76 1.45
N ILE A 10 15.94 11.05 0.39
CA ILE A 10 15.19 10.04 -0.37
C ILE A 10 16.15 9.02 -1.01
N ALA A 11 17.23 9.49 -1.63
CA ALA A 11 18.23 8.61 -2.24
C ALA A 11 18.89 7.69 -1.20
N THR A 12 19.26 8.22 -0.03
CA THR A 12 19.85 7.45 1.07
C THR A 12 18.88 6.40 1.60
N PHE A 13 17.61 6.78 1.76
CA PHE A 13 16.52 5.85 2.14
C PHE A 13 16.35 4.71 1.14
N LEU A 14 16.23 5.03 -0.15
CA LEU A 14 16.06 4.03 -1.20
C LEU A 14 17.27 3.10 -1.29
N VAL A 15 18.50 3.63 -1.29
CA VAL A 15 19.72 2.84 -1.39
C VAL A 15 19.88 1.89 -0.20
N LEU A 16 19.62 2.35 1.03
CA LEU A 16 19.75 1.50 2.23
C LEU A 16 18.75 0.34 2.25
N ILE A 17 17.52 0.57 1.76
CA ILE A 17 16.50 -0.47 1.64
C ILE A 17 16.85 -1.43 0.50
N MET A 18 17.25 -0.93 -0.68
CA MET A 18 17.61 -1.77 -1.83
C MET A 18 18.83 -2.64 -1.52
N LEU A 19 19.80 -2.13 -0.76
CA LEU A 19 20.96 -2.90 -0.28
C LEU A 19 20.61 -3.91 0.82
N LYS A 20 19.34 -3.98 1.27
CA LYS A 20 18.86 -4.82 2.38
C LYS A 20 19.68 -4.67 3.67
N LYS A 21 20.34 -3.52 3.85
CA LYS A 21 21.20 -3.23 5.01
C LYS A 21 20.39 -2.84 6.25
N MET A 22 19.15 -2.37 6.04
CA MET A 22 18.23 -1.96 7.10
C MET A 22 16.82 -2.45 6.78
N SER A 23 16.00 -2.66 7.81
CA SER A 23 14.57 -2.89 7.62
C SER A 23 13.90 -1.60 7.10
N PRO A 24 12.85 -1.70 6.26
CA PRO A 24 12.14 -0.52 5.75
C PRO A 24 11.63 0.39 6.87
N ILE A 25 11.12 -0.20 7.95
CA ILE A 25 10.62 0.53 9.12
C ILE A 25 11.75 1.29 9.82
N ALA A 26 12.91 0.64 10.02
CA ALA A 26 14.06 1.30 10.65
C ALA A 26 14.59 2.44 9.77
N ALA A 27 14.66 2.23 8.45
CA ALA A 27 15.08 3.26 7.50
C ALA A 27 14.11 4.46 7.48
N LEU A 28 12.80 4.20 7.55
CA LEU A 28 11.75 5.23 7.55
C LEU A 28 11.81 6.13 8.80
N VAL A 29 12.22 5.59 9.95
CA VAL A 29 12.33 6.36 11.20
C VAL A 29 13.70 7.03 11.32
N LEU A 30 14.78 6.29 11.11
CA LEU A 30 16.14 6.77 11.40
C LEU A 30 16.63 7.80 10.39
N ILE A 31 16.32 7.65 9.10
CA ILE A 31 16.90 8.52 8.07
C ILE A 31 16.33 9.94 8.15
N PRO A 32 15.00 10.16 8.21
CA PRO A 32 14.46 11.50 8.41
C PRO A 32 14.91 12.13 9.73
N ALA A 33 15.03 11.32 10.80
CA ALA A 33 15.51 11.80 12.10
C ALA A 33 16.96 12.31 12.02
N LEU A 34 17.86 11.54 11.40
CA LEU A 34 19.26 11.94 11.21
C LEU A 34 19.37 13.21 10.37
N PHE A 35 18.67 13.27 9.24
CA PHE A 35 18.68 14.47 8.37
C PHE A 35 18.10 15.71 9.08
N CYS A 36 17.09 15.55 9.93
CA CYS A 36 16.54 16.64 10.74
C CYS A 36 17.58 17.20 11.74
N VAL A 37 18.35 16.32 12.39
CA VAL A 37 19.46 16.71 13.28
C VAL A 37 20.58 17.39 12.50
N PHE A 38 20.97 16.85 11.33
CA PHE A 38 22.00 17.45 10.46
C PHE A 38 21.65 18.86 9.98
N VAL A 39 20.36 19.17 9.81
CA VAL A 39 19.87 20.50 9.42
C VAL A 39 19.80 21.48 10.62
N GLY A 40 20.17 21.04 11.82
CA GLY A 40 20.10 21.85 13.04
C GLY A 40 18.67 22.05 13.55
N LYS A 41 17.72 21.23 13.08
CA LYS A 41 16.29 21.30 13.46
C LYS A 41 15.85 20.16 14.39
N GLY A 42 16.80 19.42 14.97
CA GLY A 42 16.52 18.27 15.85
C GLY A 42 15.60 18.58 17.04
N ALA A 43 15.63 19.81 17.58
CA ALA A 43 14.72 20.21 18.68
C ALA A 43 13.24 20.24 18.26
N LYS A 44 12.95 20.39 16.96
CA LYS A 44 11.59 20.38 16.39
C LYS A 44 11.19 19.04 15.78
N LEU A 45 12.02 18.00 15.96
CA LEU A 45 11.77 16.68 15.38
C LEU A 45 10.42 16.11 15.85
N GLY A 46 10.06 16.32 17.12
CA GLY A 46 8.75 15.93 17.66
C GLY A 46 7.60 16.60 16.92
N ASP A 47 7.67 17.92 16.72
CA ASP A 47 6.64 18.68 15.99
C ASP A 47 6.49 18.17 14.55
N TYR A 48 7.60 17.93 13.85
CA TYR A 48 7.58 17.40 12.48
C TYR A 48 7.00 15.99 12.39
N VAL A 49 7.26 15.14 13.40
CA VAL A 49 6.66 13.81 13.47
C VAL A 49 5.17 13.91 13.71
N ILE A 50 4.73 14.78 14.63
CA ILE A 50 3.30 14.97 14.93
C ILE A 50 2.57 15.54 13.71
N ASP A 51 3.11 16.54 13.03
CA ASP A 51 2.53 17.07 11.78
C ASP A 51 2.45 16.00 10.69
N GLY A 52 3.51 15.19 10.55
CA GLY A 52 3.54 14.07 9.63
C GLY A 52 2.43 13.06 9.93
N VAL A 53 2.35 12.60 11.18
CA VAL A 53 1.33 11.64 11.62
C VAL A 53 -0.08 12.22 11.45
N THR A 54 -0.29 13.50 11.81
CA THR A 54 -1.60 14.15 11.72
C THR A 54 -2.06 14.30 10.27
N SER A 55 -1.14 14.60 9.34
CA SER A 55 -1.46 14.69 7.91
C SER A 55 -1.73 13.32 7.28
N LEU A 56 -1.09 12.25 7.77
CA LEU A 56 -1.28 10.87 7.31
C LEU A 56 -2.45 10.16 8.00
N ALA A 57 -2.90 10.62 9.17
CA ALA A 57 -3.92 9.97 9.98
C ALA A 57 -5.26 9.75 9.23
N PRO A 58 -5.81 10.74 8.48
CA PRO A 58 -7.04 10.53 7.71
C PRO A 58 -6.90 9.43 6.66
N THR A 59 -5.75 9.37 5.97
CA THR A 59 -5.48 8.32 4.99
C THR A 59 -5.38 6.96 5.68
N ALA A 60 -4.63 6.85 6.78
CA ALA A 60 -4.53 5.60 7.54
C ALA A 60 -5.90 5.11 8.06
N ALA A 61 -6.75 6.03 8.52
CA ALA A 61 -8.11 5.73 8.94
C ALA A 61 -8.99 5.23 7.78
N MET A 62 -8.91 5.88 6.61
CA MET A 62 -9.60 5.46 5.39
C MET A 62 -9.18 4.04 4.98
N LEU A 63 -7.88 3.75 4.98
CA LEU A 63 -7.37 2.42 4.63
C LEU A 63 -7.79 1.35 5.63
N MET A 64 -7.70 1.64 6.94
CA MET A 64 -8.16 0.70 7.96
C MET A 64 -9.66 0.41 7.80
N PHE A 65 -10.47 1.44 7.51
CA PHE A 65 -11.88 1.27 7.20
C PHE A 65 -12.09 0.41 5.95
N ALA A 66 -11.37 0.68 4.85
CA ALA A 66 -11.47 -0.08 3.62
C ALA A 66 -11.12 -1.56 3.82
N ILE A 67 -10.02 -1.86 4.53
CA ILE A 67 -9.61 -3.24 4.87
C ILE A 67 -10.72 -3.97 5.61
N VAL A 68 -11.28 -3.38 6.67
CA VAL A 68 -12.33 -4.01 7.48
C VAL A 68 -13.63 -4.15 6.67
N TYR A 69 -14.02 -3.11 5.95
CA TYR A 69 -15.24 -3.10 5.13
C TYR A 69 -15.20 -4.18 4.04
N PHE A 70 -14.14 -4.22 3.25
CA PHE A 70 -13.99 -5.23 2.21
C PHE A 70 -13.72 -6.63 2.78
N GLY A 71 -13.03 -6.74 3.91
CA GLY A 71 -12.88 -8.01 4.63
C GLY A 71 -14.23 -8.60 5.00
N VAL A 72 -15.12 -7.81 5.62
CA VAL A 72 -16.49 -8.25 5.95
C VAL A 72 -17.28 -8.61 4.68
N MET A 73 -17.17 -7.83 3.60
CA MET A 73 -17.84 -8.15 2.32
C MET A 73 -17.40 -9.49 1.73
N ILE A 74 -16.12 -9.84 1.87
CA ILE A 74 -15.59 -11.15 1.46
C ILE A 74 -16.17 -12.25 2.35
N ASP A 75 -16.18 -12.05 3.67
CA ASP A 75 -16.68 -13.06 4.62
C ASP A 75 -18.17 -13.38 4.42
N VAL A 76 -18.99 -12.41 4.02
CA VAL A 76 -20.41 -12.62 3.69
C VAL A 76 -20.65 -13.15 2.27
N GLY A 77 -19.61 -13.38 1.48
CA GLY A 77 -19.72 -13.92 0.12
C GLY A 77 -20.27 -12.93 -0.90
N LEU A 78 -20.19 -11.61 -0.65
CA LEU A 78 -20.71 -10.60 -1.57
C LEU A 78 -20.04 -10.68 -2.96
N PHE A 79 -18.79 -11.13 -3.01
CA PHE A 79 -18.03 -11.28 -4.24
C PHE A 79 -18.32 -12.60 -4.99
N ASP A 80 -19.01 -13.57 -4.39
CA ASP A 80 -19.31 -14.88 -4.99
C ASP A 80 -20.07 -14.79 -6.32
N PRO A 81 -21.10 -13.93 -6.49
CA PRO A 81 -21.79 -13.77 -7.78
C PRO A 81 -20.89 -13.20 -8.87
N ILE A 82 -19.98 -12.29 -8.50
CA ILE A 82 -19.03 -11.67 -9.43
C ILE A 82 -18.03 -12.72 -9.91
N VAL A 83 -17.49 -13.53 -8.99
CA VAL A 83 -16.59 -14.66 -9.31
C VAL A 83 -17.28 -15.67 -10.23
N ARG A 84 -18.55 -16.03 -9.96
CA ARG A 84 -19.34 -16.91 -10.84
C ARG A 84 -19.59 -16.30 -12.23
N GLY A 85 -19.80 -14.99 -12.31
CA GLY A 85 -19.91 -14.26 -13.58
C GLY A 85 -18.61 -14.32 -14.39
N ILE A 86 -17.48 -14.07 -13.73
CA ILE A 86 -16.15 -14.16 -14.34
C ILE A 86 -15.87 -15.60 -14.81
N LEU A 87 -16.18 -16.61 -14.00
CA LEU A 87 -16.07 -18.04 -14.36
C LEU A 87 -16.84 -18.37 -15.64
N LYS A 88 -18.07 -17.86 -15.76
CA LYS A 88 -18.95 -18.09 -16.92
C LYS A 88 -18.45 -17.40 -18.18
N PHE A 89 -17.76 -16.26 -18.03
CA PHE A 89 -17.18 -15.49 -19.13
C PHE A 89 -15.81 -16.02 -19.59
N CYS A 90 -14.97 -16.44 -18.64
CA CYS A 90 -13.61 -16.88 -18.90
C CYS A 90 -13.55 -18.24 -19.59
N LYS A 91 -14.53 -19.14 -19.40
CA LYS A 91 -14.61 -20.45 -20.08
C LYS A 91 -13.26 -21.21 -20.17
N ALA A 92 -12.42 -21.09 -19.13
CA ALA A 92 -11.06 -21.67 -19.05
C ALA A 92 -9.99 -21.08 -20.00
N ASP A 93 -10.18 -19.90 -20.58
CA ASP A 93 -9.13 -19.17 -21.30
C ASP A 93 -8.21 -18.40 -20.32
N PRO A 94 -6.93 -18.78 -20.19
CA PRO A 94 -5.99 -18.15 -19.26
C PRO A 94 -5.84 -16.64 -19.47
N LEU A 95 -5.96 -16.18 -20.72
CA LEU A 95 -5.75 -14.78 -21.07
C LEU A 95 -6.89 -13.90 -20.54
N ARG A 96 -8.12 -14.43 -20.55
CA ARG A 96 -9.30 -13.72 -20.00
C ARG A 96 -9.26 -13.64 -18.48
N ILE A 97 -8.72 -14.66 -17.80
CA ILE A 97 -8.57 -14.67 -16.34
C ILE A 97 -7.57 -13.60 -15.88
N VAL A 98 -6.45 -13.48 -16.59
CA VAL A 98 -5.43 -12.44 -16.29
C VAL A 98 -6.01 -11.04 -16.50
N VAL A 99 -6.74 -10.81 -17.60
CA VAL A 99 -7.39 -9.51 -17.86
C VAL A 99 -8.46 -9.22 -16.80
N GLY A 100 -9.27 -10.21 -16.42
CA GLY A 100 -10.27 -10.05 -15.33
C GLY A 100 -9.63 -9.73 -13.98
N THR A 101 -8.49 -10.36 -13.67
CA THR A 101 -7.70 -10.08 -12.47
C THR A 101 -7.16 -8.65 -12.49
N ALA A 102 -6.63 -8.20 -13.63
CA ALA A 102 -6.11 -6.84 -13.78
C ALA A 102 -7.19 -5.77 -13.64
N VAL A 103 -8.38 -6.01 -14.22
CA VAL A 103 -9.53 -5.10 -14.09
C VAL A 103 -10.02 -5.04 -12.64
N LEU A 104 -10.13 -6.19 -11.97
CA LEU A 104 -10.53 -6.24 -10.57
C LEU A 104 -9.52 -5.49 -9.69
N ALA A 105 -8.22 -5.76 -9.88
CA ALA A 105 -7.16 -5.06 -9.17
C ALA A 105 -7.22 -3.54 -9.42
N ALA A 106 -7.47 -3.11 -10.66
CA ALA A 106 -7.60 -1.69 -11.00
C ALA A 106 -8.78 -1.02 -10.28
N ILE A 107 -9.95 -1.68 -10.24
CA ILE A 107 -11.14 -1.17 -9.56
C ILE A 107 -10.91 -1.07 -8.05
N VAL A 108 -10.31 -2.09 -7.45
CA VAL A 108 -10.05 -2.11 -6.01
C VAL A 108 -8.95 -1.10 -5.64
N SER A 109 -7.95 -0.92 -6.50
CA SER A 109 -6.87 0.04 -6.30
C SER A 109 -7.28 1.51 -6.33
N LEU A 110 -8.55 1.82 -6.62
CA LEU A 110 -9.09 3.18 -6.50
C LEU A 110 -9.06 3.74 -5.08
N ASP A 111 -8.97 2.87 -4.06
CA ASP A 111 -8.68 3.21 -2.65
C ASP A 111 -7.24 3.74 -2.46
N GLY A 112 -6.36 3.51 -3.43
CA GLY A 112 -4.97 3.96 -3.39
C GLY A 112 -4.06 3.14 -2.48
N ASP A 113 -4.58 2.08 -1.86
CA ASP A 113 -3.81 1.13 -1.07
C ASP A 113 -3.56 -0.20 -1.77
N GLY A 114 -2.28 -0.57 -1.84
CA GLY A 114 -1.86 -1.84 -2.39
C GLY A 114 -2.22 -3.02 -1.48
N SER A 115 -2.37 -2.81 -0.18
CA SER A 115 -2.64 -3.89 0.78
C SER A 115 -4.10 -4.38 0.70
N THR A 116 -5.08 -3.46 0.61
CA THR A 116 -6.49 -3.79 0.29
C THR A 116 -6.60 -4.44 -1.07
N THR A 117 -5.98 -3.85 -2.09
CA THR A 117 -5.96 -4.39 -3.46
C THR A 117 -5.47 -5.83 -3.50
N PHE A 118 -4.35 -6.11 -2.83
CA PHE A 118 -3.80 -7.46 -2.74
C PHE A 118 -4.75 -8.42 -2.03
N MET A 119 -5.24 -8.05 -0.84
CA MET A 119 -6.09 -8.92 -0.02
C MET A 119 -7.38 -9.30 -0.75
N ILE A 120 -8.02 -8.34 -1.42
CA ILE A 120 -9.31 -8.53 -2.12
C ILE A 120 -9.10 -9.27 -3.44
N THR A 121 -8.11 -8.86 -4.23
CA THR A 121 -7.85 -9.49 -5.54
C THR A 121 -7.40 -10.94 -5.37
N VAL A 122 -6.49 -11.21 -4.43
CA VAL A 122 -6.02 -12.57 -4.19
C VAL A 122 -7.11 -13.45 -3.62
N SER A 123 -7.88 -12.99 -2.62
CA SER A 123 -8.96 -13.80 -2.05
C SER A 123 -10.06 -14.11 -3.08
N ALA A 124 -10.46 -13.12 -3.88
CA ALA A 124 -11.48 -13.30 -4.93
C ALA A 124 -11.00 -14.18 -6.10
N MET A 125 -9.72 -14.09 -6.47
CA MET A 125 -9.17 -14.84 -7.60
C MET A 125 -8.55 -16.18 -7.21
N TYR A 126 -8.29 -16.44 -5.92
CA TYR A 126 -7.68 -17.69 -5.45
C TYR A 126 -8.39 -18.96 -5.96
N PRO A 127 -9.75 -19.04 -6.01
CA PRO A 127 -10.44 -20.20 -6.57
C PRO A 127 -10.25 -20.39 -8.09
N LEU A 128 -9.86 -19.35 -8.82
CA LEU A 128 -9.64 -19.39 -10.28
C LEU A 128 -8.22 -19.82 -10.65
N TYR A 129 -7.25 -19.53 -9.79
CA TYR A 129 -5.82 -19.83 -10.01
C TYR A 129 -5.38 -21.16 -9.39
N LYS A 130 -6.28 -21.84 -8.68
CA LYS A 130 -6.07 -23.19 -8.14
C LYS A 130 -6.51 -24.24 -9.16
#